data_AF-A0A1Y4VBV0-F1
#
_entry.id   AF-A0A1Y4VBV0-F1
#
_cell.length_a   1.000
_cell.length_b   1.000
_cell.length_c   1.000
_cell.angle_alpha   90.00
_cell.angle_beta   90.00
_cell.angle_gamma   90.00
#
_symmetry.space_group_name_H-M   'P 1'
#
loop_
_entity.id
_entity.type
_entity.pdbx_description
1 polymer ?
#
loop_
_entity_poly.entity_id
_entity_poly.type
_entity_poly.pdbx_seq_one_letter_code
_entity_poly.pdbx_strand_id
1 'polypeptide(L)'
;MQEQECTLDLNTIEAAVAGEKWALEKVLAYYADYIEELATVEIEQPDGSVKKIVDEDLKQQIGLKLLEEIPNFPLEEAKKEAAKE
;
A
#
# COMPACT_ATOMS: atom_id res chain seq x y z
N MET A 1 -21.11 -5.12 -0.84
CA MET A 1 -19.75 -4.89 -0.30
C MET A 1 -19.50 -3.42 -0.53
N GLN A 2 -19.12 -2.65 0.48
CA GLN A 2 -18.76 -1.26 0.22
C GLN A 2 -17.51 -1.32 -0.65
N GLU A 3 -17.67 -1.09 -1.96
CA GLU A 3 -16.61 -0.50 -2.77
C GLU A 3 -16.31 0.82 -2.06
N GLN A 4 -15.46 0.76 -1.03
CA GLN A 4 -14.78 1.96 -0.60
C GLN A 4 -13.95 2.33 -1.82
N GLU A 5 -14.42 3.33 -2.55
CA GLU A 5 -13.56 4.27 -3.24
C GLU A 5 -12.65 4.89 -2.17
N CYS A 6 -11.72 4.08 -1.64
CA CYS A 6 -10.52 4.59 -0.99
C CYS A 6 -9.78 5.23 -2.14
N THR A 7 -10.07 6.49 -2.43
CA THR A 7 -9.22 7.31 -3.29
C THR A 7 -8.27 8.05 -2.36
N LEU A 8 -6.97 7.86 -2.52
CA LEU A 8 -5.99 8.66 -1.80
C LEU A 8 -5.97 10.06 -2.39
N ASP A 9 -6.61 11.00 -1.70
CA ASP A 9 -6.56 12.41 -2.05
C ASP A 9 -5.20 13.03 -1.66
N LEU A 10 -4.84 14.11 -2.35
CA LEU A 10 -3.56 14.79 -2.16
C LEU A 10 -3.39 15.30 -0.72
N ASN A 11 -4.47 15.70 -0.04
CA ASN A 11 -4.43 16.13 1.35
C ASN A 11 -4.08 14.97 2.30
N THR A 12 -4.62 13.78 2.06
CA THR A 12 -4.24 12.55 2.77
C THR A 12 -2.77 12.21 2.53
N ILE A 13 -2.26 12.32 1.29
CA ILE A 13 -0.84 12.09 1.01
C ILE A 13 0.05 13.13 1.72
N GLU A 14 -0.30 14.42 1.67
CA GLU A 14 0.43 15.48 2.39
C GLU A 14 0.49 15.22 3.91
N ALA A 15 -0.63 14.82 4.51
CA ALA A 15 -0.69 14.46 5.92
C ALA A 15 0.15 13.21 6.22
N ALA A 16 0.15 12.21 5.34
CA ALA A 16 0.96 11.02 5.47
C ALA A 16 2.47 11.35 5.43
N VAL A 17 2.91 12.20 4.51
CA VAL A 17 4.30 12.69 4.44
C VAL A 17 4.71 13.45 5.70
N ALA A 18 3.77 14.20 6.30
CA ALA A 18 3.98 14.88 7.58
C ALA A 18 4.00 13.93 8.79
N GLY A 19 3.71 12.63 8.61
CA GLY A 19 3.71 11.62 9.67
C GLY A 19 2.40 11.49 10.44
N GLU A 20 1.29 12.02 9.90
CA GLU A 20 -0.02 11.93 10.55
C GLU A 20 -0.54 10.48 10.57
N LYS A 21 -0.80 9.95 11.76
CA LYS A 21 -1.17 8.52 11.94
C LYS A 21 -2.41 8.12 11.15
N TRP A 22 -3.47 8.94 11.21
CA TRP A 22 -4.71 8.65 10.49
C TRP A 22 -4.53 8.61 8.96
N ALA A 23 -3.56 9.36 8.44
CA ALA A 23 -3.24 9.42 7.02
C ALA A 23 -2.39 8.22 6.60
N LEU A 24 -1.40 7.84 7.41
CA LEU A 24 -0.62 6.62 7.21
C LEU A 24 -1.52 5.37 7.23
N GLU A 25 -2.48 5.31 8.15
CA GLU A 25 -3.47 4.23 8.22
C GLU A 25 -4.34 4.16 6.95
N LYS A 26 -4.76 5.32 6.40
CA LYS A 26 -5.47 5.38 5.12
C LYS A 26 -4.61 4.91 3.95
N VAL A 27 -3.32 5.29 3.91
CA VAL A 27 -2.40 4.83 2.86
C VAL A 27 -2.24 3.32 2.90
N LEU A 28 -2.04 2.74 4.09
CA LEU A 28 -1.98 1.29 4.27
C LEU A 28 -3.29 0.61 3.87
N ALA A 29 -4.44 1.16 4.26
CA ALA A 29 -5.74 0.61 3.90
C ALA A 29 -6.00 0.66 2.39
N TYR A 30 -5.59 1.74 1.71
CA TYR A 30 -5.70 1.87 0.25
C TYR A 30 -4.89 0.78 -0.47
N TYR A 31 -3.67 0.53 -0.01
CA TYR A 31 -2.79 -0.46 -0.62
C TYR A 31 -2.95 -1.87 -0.04
N ALA A 32 -3.87 -2.11 0.90
CA ALA A 32 -3.97 -3.38 1.62
C ALA A 32 -4.10 -4.59 0.69
N ASP A 33 -5.00 -4.51 -0.29
CA ASP A 33 -5.21 -5.60 -1.26
C ASP A 33 -3.97 -5.80 -2.15
N TYR A 34 -3.31 -4.71 -2.57
CA TYR A 34 -2.09 -4.80 -3.38
C TYR A 34 -0.92 -5.38 -2.59
N ILE A 35 -0.78 -5.02 -1.32
CA ILE A 35 0.22 -5.56 -0.41
C ILE A 35 -0.03 -7.06 -0.19
N GLU A 36 -1.29 -7.48 -0.03
CA GLU A 36 -1.65 -8.88 0.13
C GLU A 36 -1.34 -9.72 -1.13
N GLU A 37 -1.62 -9.19 -2.31
CA GLU A 37 -1.25 -9.83 -3.58
C GLU A 37 0.27 -9.93 -3.74
N LEU A 38 1.03 -8.88 -3.41
CA LEU A 38 2.50 -8.91 -3.44
C LEU A 38 3.10 -9.88 -2.41
N ALA A 39 2.44 -10.03 -1.27
CA ALA A 39 2.81 -10.98 -0.23
C ALA A 39 2.34 -12.41 -0.52
N THR A 40 1.61 -12.64 -1.60
CA THR A 40 1.14 -13.97 -1.98
C THR A 40 2.25 -14.76 -2.66
N VAL A 41 2.65 -15.86 -2.04
CA VAL A 41 3.66 -16.79 -2.56
C VAL A 41 3.01 -18.10 -3.01
N GLU A 42 3.56 -18.68 -4.07
CA GLU A 42 3.14 -19.97 -4.60
C GLU A 42 4.00 -21.09 -3.99
N ILE A 43 3.34 -22.03 -3.31
CA ILE A 43 3.99 -23.20 -2.71
C ILE A 43 3.55 -24.44 -3.46
N GLU A 44 4.53 -25.18 -3.97
CA GLU A 44 4.33 -26.51 -4.54
C GLU A 44 4.12 -27.51 -3.41
N GLN A 45 3.00 -28.23 -3.49
CA GLN A 45 2.66 -29.27 -2.55
C GLN A 45 3.29 -30.61 -2.94
N PRO A 46 3.40 -31.57 -2.00
CA PRO A 46 3.94 -32.90 -2.28
C PRO A 46 3.13 -33.69 -3.34
N ASP A 47 1.88 -33.31 -3.57
CA ASP A 47 1.01 -33.90 -4.60
C ASP A 47 1.16 -33.24 -5.99
N GLY A 48 2.09 -32.28 -6.12
CA GLY A 48 2.36 -31.53 -7.34
C GLY A 48 1.39 -30.36 -7.60
N SER A 49 0.45 -30.09 -6.69
CA SER A 49 -0.44 -28.93 -6.80
C SER A 49 0.25 -27.65 -6.31
N VAL A 50 -0.12 -26.50 -6.87
CA VAL A 50 0.37 -25.20 -6.42
C VAL A 50 -0.71 -24.52 -5.58
N LYS A 51 -0.34 -24.07 -4.38
CA LYS A 51 -1.21 -23.29 -3.51
C LYS A 51 -0.64 -21.90 -3.30
N LYS A 52 -1.49 -20.90 -3.46
CA LYS A 52 -1.21 -19.52 -3.10
C LYS A 52 -1.44 -19.32 -1.61
N ILE A 53 -0.45 -18.82 -0.90
CA ILE A 53 -0.58 -18.42 0.50
C ILE A 53 -0.06 -17.00 0.66
N VAL A 54 -0.68 -16.22 1.53
CA VAL A 54 -0.15 -14.93 1.94
C VAL A 54 0.95 -15.18 2.97
N ASP A 55 2.15 -14.69 2.68
CA ASP A 55 3.23 -14.64 3.65
C ASP A 55 3.04 -13.41 4.54
N GLU A 56 2.62 -13.66 5.79
CA GLU A 56 2.34 -12.59 6.75
C GLU A 56 3.59 -11.79 7.12
N ASP A 57 4.79 -12.38 7.09
CA ASP A 57 6.03 -11.63 7.35
C ASP A 57 6.32 -10.67 6.19
N LEU A 58 6.20 -11.17 4.95
CA LEU A 58 6.35 -10.37 3.74
C LEU A 58 5.29 -9.24 3.67
N LYS A 59 4.04 -9.53 4.03
CA LYS A 59 2.95 -8.54 4.11
C LYS A 59 3.32 -7.39 5.05
N GLN A 60 3.82 -7.71 6.24
CA GLN A 60 4.25 -6.70 7.22
C GLN A 60 5.47 -5.93 6.72
N GLN A 61 6.46 -6.59 6.11
CA GLN A 61 7.66 -5.95 5.57
C GLN A 61 7.32 -4.95 4.46
N ILE A 62 6.44 -5.30 3.53
CA ILE A 62 6.00 -4.41 2.45
C ILE A 62 5.27 -3.20 3.04
N GLY A 63 4.36 -3.41 4.00
CA GLY A 63 3.67 -2.32 4.68
C GLY A 63 4.64 -1.37 5.40
N LEU A 64 5.64 -1.92 6.09
CA LEU A 64 6.68 -1.13 6.78
C LEU A 64 7.51 -0.33 5.78
N LYS A 65 7.93 -0.95 4.67
CA LYS A 65 8.70 -0.29 3.63
C LYS A 65 7.92 0.85 2.98
N LEU A 66 6.62 0.68 2.78
CA LEU A 66 5.74 1.74 2.30
C LEU A 66 5.75 2.93 3.27
N LEU A 67 5.58 2.69 4.57
CA LEU A 67 5.62 3.75 5.59
C LEU A 67 6.97 4.49 5.63
N GLU A 68 8.09 3.78 5.44
CA GLU A 68 9.43 4.38 5.43
C GLU A 68 9.68 5.28 4.23
N GLU A 69 9.07 4.99 3.07
CA GLU A 69 9.24 5.79 1.86
C GLU A 69 8.29 6.99 1.80
N ILE A 70 7.16 6.97 2.52
CA ILE A 70 6.18 8.07 2.54
C ILE A 70 6.82 9.45 2.84
N PRO A 71 7.69 9.63 3.86
CA PRO A 71 8.35 10.91 4.11
C PRO A 71 9.24 11.40 2.95
N ASN A 72 9.74 10.48 2.12
CA ASN A 72 10.58 10.77 0.96
C ASN A 72 9.76 10.98 -0.33
N PHE A 73 8.43 10.88 -0.25
CA PHE A 73 7.56 11.01 -1.41
C PHE A 73 7.63 12.43 -2.02
N PRO A 74 7.83 12.56 -3.35
CA PRO A 74 7.98 13.85 -4.02
C PRO A 74 6.64 14.58 -4.18
N LEU A 75 6.10 15.12 -3.09
CA LEU A 75 4.81 15.85 -3.06
C LEU A 75 4.72 16.97 -4.11
N GLU A 76 5.80 17.73 -4.30
CA GLU A 76 5.84 18.86 -5.23
C GLU A 76 5.70 18.42 -6.68
N GLU A 77 6.16 17.22 -7.03
CA GLU A 77 6.00 16.65 -8.37
C GLU A 77 4.56 16.12 -8.55
N ALA A 78 4.06 15.37 -7.57
CA ALA A 78 2.69 14.85 -7.57
C ALA A 78 1.64 15.98 -7.70
N LYS A 79 1.84 17.11 -7.00
CA LYS A 79 1.00 18.31 -7.12
C LYS A 79 0.99 18.90 -8.54
N LYS A 80 2.16 18.94 -9.20
CA LYS A 80 2.28 19.47 -10.56
C LYS A 80 1.62 18.55 -11.59
N GLU A 81 1.63 17.24 -11.37
CA GLU A 81 0.93 16.28 -12.23
C GLU A 81 -0.58 16.36 -12.04
N ALA A 82 -1.06 16.41 -10.78
CA ALA A 82 -2.48 16.56 -10.48
C ALA A 82 -3.08 17.86 -11.02
N ALA A 83 -2.30 18.95 -11.10
CA ALA A 83 -2.75 20.24 -11.65
C ALA A 83 -2.75 20.31 -13.19
N LYS A 84 -2.25 19.28 -13.89
CA LYS A 84 -2.27 19.21 -15.37
C LYS A 84 -3.51 18.51 -15.90
N GLU A 85 -4.29 17.84 -15.05
CA GLU A 85 -5.54 17.17 -15.39
C GLU A 85 -6.74 18.13 -15.43
#